data_AF-A0A7V5WPB0-F1
#
_entry.id   AF-A0A7V5WPB0-F1
#
_cell.length_a   1.000
_cell.length_b   1.000
_cell.length_c   1.000
_cell.angle_alpha   90.00
_cell.angle_beta   90.00
_cell.angle_gamma   90.00
#
_symmetry.space_group_name_H-M   'P 1'
#
loop_
_entity.id
_entity.type
_entity.pdbx_description
1 polymer ?
#
loop_
_entity_poly.entity_id
_entity_poly.type
_entity_poly.pdbx_seq_one_letter_code
_entity_poly.pdbx_strand_id
1 'polypeptide(L)'
;MIDSIILNSNVHVWTGTFVLLSIIFATAISLFYAIKQKPHDKLFHFALILAQISIVIQVLVGIKLLDQGLGVLQLYIHYIGGIAAIFFLILYYWLPEKVRSSRWLGFGLISMSLLFALQTFVIGSIYVA
;
A
#
# COMPACT_ATOMS: atom_id res chain seq x y z
N MET A 1 -9.96 22.50 13.89
CA MET A 1 -9.38 21.61 14.91
C MET A 1 -9.45 20.19 14.36
N ILE A 2 -8.32 19.57 14.03
CA ILE A 2 -8.29 18.15 13.63
C ILE A 2 -8.62 17.26 14.84
N ASP A 3 -8.36 17.76 16.04
CA ASP A 3 -8.62 17.07 17.32
C ASP A 3 -10.11 16.77 17.52
N SER A 4 -11.01 17.65 17.03
CA SER A 4 -12.46 17.49 17.15
C SER A 4 -13.08 16.52 16.14
N ILE A 5 -12.32 16.07 15.13
CA ILE A 5 -12.81 15.08 14.17
C ILE A 5 -12.74 13.71 14.83
N ILE A 6 -13.87 13.04 14.99
CA ILE A 6 -13.93 11.66 15.51
C ILE A 6 -14.07 10.73 14.31
N LEU A 7 -13.10 9.85 14.08
CA LEU A 7 -13.19 8.83 13.05
C LEU A 7 -13.81 7.55 13.63
N ASN A 8 -14.69 6.94 12.85
CA ASN A 8 -15.20 5.60 13.11
C ASN A 8 -14.18 4.57 12.62
N SER A 9 -13.93 3.51 13.40
CA SER A 9 -13.02 2.41 13.02
C SER A 9 -13.34 1.77 11.67
N ASN A 10 -14.61 1.82 11.23
CA ASN A 10 -15.00 1.36 9.89
C ASN A 10 -14.25 2.10 8.79
N VAL A 11 -13.95 3.40 8.96
CA VAL A 11 -13.18 4.19 7.99
C VAL A 11 -11.83 3.52 7.73
N HIS A 12 -11.15 3.05 8.78
CA HIS A 12 -9.86 2.35 8.67
C HIS A 12 -9.95 1.02 7.94
N VAL A 13 -11.05 0.29 8.10
CA VAL A 13 -11.30 -0.96 7.36
C VAL A 13 -11.56 -0.67 5.88
N TRP A 14 -12.36 0.34 5.57
CA TRP A 14 -12.64 0.76 4.20
C TRP A 14 -11.38 1.27 3.49
N THR A 15 -10.61 2.13 4.13
CA THR A 15 -9.35 2.64 3.57
C THR A 15 -8.31 1.52 3.43
N GLY A 16 -8.25 0.57 4.37
CA GLY A 16 -7.39 -0.61 4.26
C GLY A 16 -7.79 -1.52 3.08
N THR A 17 -9.09 -1.69 2.85
CA THR A 17 -9.61 -2.43 1.69
C THR A 17 -9.24 -1.71 0.39
N PHE A 18 -9.35 -0.38 0.37
CA PHE A 18 -8.95 0.43 -0.78
C PHE A 18 -7.45 0.33 -1.07
N VAL A 19 -6.60 0.28 -0.04
CA VAL A 19 -5.15 -0.02 -0.19
C VAL A 19 -4.96 -1.34 -0.92
N LEU A 20 -5.58 -2.43 -0.46
CA LEU A 20 -5.46 -3.74 -1.10
C LEU A 20 -5.90 -3.70 -2.57
N LEU A 21 -7.06 -3.12 -2.86
CA LEU A 21 -7.57 -3.02 -4.23
C LEU A 21 -6.64 -2.19 -5.14
N SER A 22 -6.10 -1.08 -4.63
CA SER A 22 -5.17 -0.24 -5.39
C SER A 22 -3.85 -0.95 -5.70
N ILE A 23 -3.30 -1.73 -4.75
CA ILE A 23 -2.09 -2.51 -4.97
C ILE A 23 -2.38 -3.70 -5.90
N ILE A 24 -3.52 -4.39 -5.75
CA ILE A 24 -3.94 -5.45 -6.68
C ILE A 24 -4.05 -4.91 -8.11
N PHE A 25 -4.64 -3.72 -8.28
CA PHE A 25 -4.72 -3.05 -9.57
C PHE A 25 -3.31 -2.77 -10.13
N ALA A 26 -2.40 -2.21 -9.33
CA ALA A 26 -1.00 -2.01 -9.75
C ALA A 26 -0.28 -3.34 -10.09
N THR A 27 -0.53 -4.41 -9.34
CA THR A 27 0.02 -5.76 -9.61
C THR A 27 -0.51 -6.29 -10.95
N ALA A 28 -1.82 -6.17 -11.21
CA ALA A 28 -2.42 -6.63 -12.46
C ALA A 28 -1.88 -5.85 -13.67
N ILE A 29 -1.78 -4.52 -13.56
CA ILE A 29 -1.19 -3.67 -14.61
C ILE A 29 0.28 -4.04 -14.82
N SER A 30 1.09 -4.12 -13.78
CA SER A 30 2.51 -4.47 -13.93
C SER A 30 2.73 -5.86 -14.51
N LEU A 31 1.92 -6.85 -14.13
CA LEU A 31 1.93 -8.19 -14.72
C LEU A 31 1.58 -8.15 -16.21
N PHE A 32 0.54 -7.41 -16.59
CA PHE A 32 0.18 -7.23 -17.99
C PHE A 32 1.34 -6.63 -18.81
N TYR A 33 2.01 -5.60 -18.29
CA TYR A 33 3.15 -4.96 -18.98
C TYR A 33 4.35 -5.91 -19.08
N ALA A 34 4.64 -6.67 -18.01
CA ALA A 34 5.70 -7.67 -17.99
C ALA A 34 5.48 -8.78 -19.04
N ILE A 35 4.24 -9.30 -19.13
CA ILE A 35 3.86 -10.34 -20.11
C ILE A 35 3.87 -9.79 -21.54
N LYS A 36 3.35 -8.58 -21.74
CA LYS A 36 3.26 -7.95 -23.07
C LYS A 36 4.56 -7.28 -23.52
N GLN A 37 5.61 -7.30 -22.69
CA GLN A 37 6.91 -6.68 -22.95
C GLN A 37 6.77 -5.19 -23.32
N LYS A 38 5.81 -4.50 -22.68
CA LYS A 38 5.56 -3.07 -22.93
C LYS A 38 6.41 -2.22 -21.98
N PRO A 39 6.93 -1.07 -22.45
CA PRO A 39 7.54 -0.10 -21.55
C PRO A 39 6.49 0.41 -20.55
N HIS A 40 6.92 0.70 -19.33
CA HIS A 40 6.07 1.30 -18.31
C HIS A 40 5.68 2.72 -18.75
N ASP A 41 4.38 2.98 -18.85
CA ASP A 41 3.81 4.24 -19.32
C ASP A 41 3.04 4.98 -18.21
N LYS A 42 2.26 5.99 -18.60
CA LYS A 42 1.45 6.80 -17.68
C LYS A 42 0.46 5.96 -16.85
N LEU A 43 -0.10 4.88 -17.40
CA LEU A 43 -1.06 4.05 -16.68
C LEU A 43 -0.38 3.23 -15.58
N PHE A 44 0.80 2.67 -15.87
CA PHE A 44 1.63 2.00 -14.86
C PHE A 44 1.97 2.94 -13.70
N HIS A 45 2.43 4.15 -14.03
CA HIS A 45 2.78 5.15 -13.01
C HIS A 45 1.56 5.64 -12.22
N PHE A 46 0.42 5.83 -12.88
CA PHE A 46 -0.83 6.16 -12.22
C PHE A 46 -1.24 5.09 -11.20
N ALA A 47 -1.16 3.81 -11.56
CA ALA A 47 -1.49 2.72 -10.65
C ALA A 47 -0.57 2.69 -9.41
N LEU A 48 0.73 2.93 -9.60
CA LEU A 48 1.68 3.06 -8.49
C LEU A 48 1.36 4.25 -7.58
N ILE A 49 1.09 5.43 -8.15
CA ILE A 49 0.76 6.64 -7.39
C ILE A 49 -0.54 6.44 -6.61
N LEU A 50 -1.55 5.83 -7.23
CA LEU A 50 -2.82 5.51 -6.57
C LEU A 50 -2.59 4.61 -5.35
N ALA A 51 -1.76 3.58 -5.47
CA ALA A 51 -1.39 2.69 -4.37
C ALA A 51 -0.58 3.40 -3.26
N GLN A 52 0.30 4.34 -3.62
CA GLN A 52 1.05 5.12 -2.63
C GLN A 52 0.14 6.07 -1.86
N ILE A 53 -0.75 6.79 -2.56
CA ILE A 53 -1.70 7.72 -1.94
C ILE A 53 -2.66 6.97 -1.02
N SER A 54 -3.16 5.80 -1.42
CA SER A 54 -4.04 5.00 -0.58
C SER A 54 -3.35 4.57 0.72
N ILE A 55 -2.07 4.15 0.65
CA ILE A 55 -1.28 3.80 1.85
C ILE A 55 -1.10 5.03 2.74
N VAL A 56 -0.77 6.19 2.17
CA VAL A 56 -0.61 7.43 2.96
C VAL A 56 -1.92 7.80 3.66
N ILE A 57 -3.07 7.71 2.99
CA ILE A 57 -4.38 7.93 3.61
C ILE A 57 -4.62 6.94 4.75
N GLN A 58 -4.32 5.65 4.54
CA GLN A 58 -4.46 4.62 5.58
C GLN A 58 -3.60 4.92 6.81
N VAL A 59 -2.38 5.40 6.61
CA VAL A 59 -1.48 5.81 7.70
C VAL A 59 -2.08 6.99 8.48
N LEU A 60 -2.60 8.01 7.79
CA LEU A 60 -3.21 9.17 8.45
C LEU A 60 -4.47 8.78 9.24
N VAL A 61 -5.31 7.90 8.70
CA VAL A 61 -6.47 7.36 9.41
C VAL A 61 -6.03 6.58 10.64
N GLY A 62 -5.01 5.71 10.50
CA GLY A 62 -4.46 4.94 11.61
C GLY A 62 -3.90 5.82 12.74
N ILE A 63 -3.12 6.85 12.40
CA ILE A 63 -2.61 7.84 13.37
C ILE A 63 -3.78 8.49 14.13
N LYS A 64 -4.81 8.93 13.40
CA LYS A 64 -5.95 9.57 14.05
C LYS A 64 -6.72 8.64 14.99
N LEU A 65 -6.85 7.35 14.66
CA LEU A 65 -7.48 6.38 15.55
C LEU A 65 -6.61 6.07 16.79
N LEU A 66 -5.28 6.09 16.66
CA LEU A 66 -4.37 5.99 17.79
C LEU A 66 -4.50 7.18 18.74
N ASP A 67 -4.65 8.39 18.20
CA ASP A 67 -4.94 9.60 18.99
C ASP A 67 -6.27 9.50 19.75
N GLN A 68 -7.23 8.71 19.22
CA GLN A 68 -8.50 8.40 19.87
C GLN A 68 -8.40 7.22 20.87
N GLY A 69 -7.21 6.66 21.11
CA GLY A 69 -6.96 5.57 22.05
C GLY A 69 -7.20 4.16 21.49
N LEU A 70 -7.37 4.00 20.18
CA LEU A 70 -7.65 2.71 19.54
C LEU A 70 -6.38 2.06 18.97
N GLY A 71 -6.35 0.72 18.94
CA GLY A 71 -5.40 0.00 18.07
C GLY A 71 -3.93 -0.01 18.48
N VAL A 72 -3.59 0.27 19.75
CA VAL A 72 -2.19 0.29 20.25
C VAL A 72 -1.43 -1.01 19.93
N LEU A 73 -2.09 -2.17 20.03
CA LEU A 73 -1.48 -3.46 19.68
C LEU A 73 -1.25 -3.63 18.16
N GLN A 74 -2.06 -2.97 17.34
CA GLN A 74 -1.99 -3.05 15.88
C GLN A 74 -0.92 -2.13 15.29
N LEU A 75 -0.38 -1.22 16.10
CA LEU A 75 0.68 -0.28 15.73
C LEU A 75 1.90 -1.00 15.15
N TYR A 76 2.36 -2.08 15.78
CA TYR A 76 3.54 -2.83 15.33
C TYR A 76 3.33 -3.54 14.00
N ILE A 77 2.12 -4.09 13.80
CA ILE A 77 1.73 -4.75 12.55
C ILE A 77 1.73 -3.71 11.41
N HIS A 78 1.16 -2.53 11.66
CA HIS A 78 1.12 -1.43 10.70
C HIS A 78 2.50 -0.84 10.41
N TYR A 79 3.40 -0.77 11.40
CA TYR A 79 4.76 -0.29 11.15
C TYR A 79 5.52 -1.22 10.24
N ILE A 80 5.60 -2.52 10.56
CA ILE A 80 6.42 -3.43 9.76
C ILE A 80 5.81 -3.59 8.37
N GLY A 81 4.53 -3.94 8.29
CA GLY A 81 3.92 -4.27 7.01
C GLY A 81 3.54 -3.04 6.18
N GLY A 82 3.09 -1.94 6.80
CA GLY A 82 2.80 -0.69 6.10
C GLY A 82 4.06 0.01 5.57
N ILE A 83 5.15 0.08 6.35
CA ILE A 83 6.42 0.65 5.88
C ILE A 83 7.01 -0.23 4.78
N ALA A 84 6.99 -1.56 4.94
CA ALA A 84 7.46 -2.45 3.88
C ALA A 84 6.64 -2.27 2.59
N ALA A 85 5.31 -2.19 2.69
CA ALA A 85 4.44 -2.00 1.53
C ALA A 85 4.77 -0.72 0.76
N ILE A 86 4.91 0.43 1.43
CA ILE A 86 5.25 1.68 0.76
C ILE A 86 6.71 1.70 0.25
N PHE A 87 7.64 1.10 1.01
CA PHE A 87 9.05 1.00 0.65
C PHE A 87 9.23 0.34 -0.72
N PHE A 88 8.60 -0.81 -0.97
CA PHE A 88 8.73 -1.49 -2.26
C PHE A 88 8.14 -0.69 -3.43
N LEU A 89 7.07 0.08 -3.22
CA LEU A 89 6.51 0.94 -4.27
C LEU A 89 7.43 2.14 -4.58
N ILE A 90 8.05 2.73 -3.57
CA ILE A 90 8.98 3.86 -3.75
C ILE A 90 10.32 3.38 -4.31
N LEU A 91 10.78 2.20 -3.91
CA LEU A 91 12.04 1.60 -4.37
C LEU A 91 12.11 1.53 -5.89
N TYR A 92 10.99 1.25 -6.56
CA TYR A 92 10.91 1.28 -8.03
C TYR A 92 11.45 2.61 -8.60
N TYR A 93 11.12 3.75 -8.00
CA TYR A 93 11.55 5.07 -8.48
C TYR A 93 12.99 5.43 -8.10
N TRP A 94 13.54 4.78 -7.09
CA TRP A 94 14.92 5.00 -6.63
C TRP A 94 15.95 4.18 -7.42
N LEU A 95 15.52 3.14 -8.13
CA LEU A 95 16.42 2.30 -8.90
C LEU A 95 16.86 3.00 -10.21
N PRO A 96 18.11 2.77 -10.67
CA PRO A 96 18.60 3.33 -11.92
C PRO A 96 17.75 2.89 -13.13
N GLU A 97 17.65 3.74 -14.16
CA GLU A 97 16.81 3.47 -15.35
C GLU A 97 17.09 2.11 -16.00
N LYS A 98 18.38 1.75 -16.12
CA LYS A 98 18.83 0.44 -16.64
C LYS A 98 18.30 -0.77 -15.85
N VAL A 99 17.98 -0.58 -14.58
CA VAL A 99 17.39 -1.60 -13.71
C VAL A 99 15.88 -1.57 -13.87
N ARG A 100 15.28 -0.37 -13.89
CA ARG A 100 13.83 -0.16 -14.08
C ARG A 100 13.29 -0.68 -15.41
N SER A 101 14.12 -0.69 -16.45
CA SER A 101 13.80 -1.29 -17.74
C SER A 101 13.67 -2.81 -17.70
N SER A 102 14.03 -3.47 -16.59
CA SER A 102 13.79 -4.89 -16.40
C SER A 102 12.29 -5.20 -16.35
N ARG A 103 11.84 -6.05 -17.27
CA ARG A 103 10.42 -6.42 -17.46
C ARG A 103 9.72 -6.90 -16.18
N TRP A 104 10.42 -7.57 -15.28
CA TRP A 104 9.83 -8.20 -14.09
C TRP A 104 10.05 -7.41 -12.82
N LEU A 105 10.89 -6.37 -12.83
CA LEU A 105 11.21 -5.62 -11.62
C LEU A 105 9.98 -4.95 -11.03
N GLY A 106 9.21 -4.22 -11.87
CA GLY A 106 8.00 -3.54 -11.43
C GLY A 106 7.01 -4.52 -10.79
N PHE A 107 6.73 -5.63 -11.48
CA PHE A 107 5.86 -6.68 -10.96
C PHE A 107 6.37 -7.28 -9.64
N GLY A 108 7.67 -7.58 -9.54
CA GLY A 108 8.27 -8.14 -8.33
C GLY A 108 8.14 -7.21 -7.12
N LEU A 109 8.48 -5.92 -7.30
CA LEU A 109 8.39 -4.93 -6.23
C LEU A 109 6.93 -4.70 -5.79
N ILE A 110 6.00 -4.56 -6.74
CA ILE A 110 4.59 -4.34 -6.41
C ILE A 110 3.98 -5.59 -5.76
N SER A 111 4.39 -6.80 -6.19
CA SER A 111 3.96 -8.04 -5.54
C SER A 111 4.46 -8.16 -4.11
N MET A 112 5.70 -7.74 -3.83
CA MET A 112 6.20 -7.65 -2.45
C MET A 112 5.38 -6.66 -1.63
N SER A 113 5.05 -5.49 -2.19
CA SER A 113 4.15 -4.53 -1.55
C SER A 113 2.79 -5.16 -1.22
N LEU A 114 2.21 -5.90 -2.17
CA LEU A 114 0.94 -6.61 -1.97
C LEU A 114 1.01 -7.65 -0.85
N LEU A 115 2.08 -8.44 -0.81
CA LEU A 115 2.28 -9.46 0.23
C LEU A 115 2.31 -8.82 1.63
N PHE A 116 3.08 -7.74 1.81
CA PHE A 116 3.14 -7.04 3.09
C PHE A 116 1.82 -6.35 3.44
N ALA A 117 1.15 -5.71 2.47
CA ALA A 117 -0.15 -5.09 2.70
C ALA A 117 -1.22 -6.12 3.07
N LEU A 118 -1.26 -7.27 2.39
CA LEU A 118 -2.19 -8.37 2.67
C LEU A 118 -1.93 -8.96 4.06
N GLN A 119 -0.67 -9.23 4.39
CA GLN A 119 -0.29 -9.70 5.72
C GLN A 119 -0.75 -8.71 6.79
N THR A 120 -0.48 -7.41 6.60
CA THR A 120 -0.90 -6.35 7.53
C THR A 120 -2.41 -6.34 7.73
N PHE A 121 -3.16 -6.40 6.64
CA PHE A 121 -4.62 -6.35 6.67
C PHE A 121 -5.22 -7.57 7.37
N VAL A 122 -4.77 -8.78 7.00
CA VAL A 122 -5.27 -10.03 7.57
C VAL A 122 -4.93 -10.12 9.05
N ILE A 123 -3.66 -9.92 9.41
CA ILE A 123 -3.24 -9.97 10.81
C ILE A 123 -3.95 -8.87 11.61
N GLY A 124 -4.01 -7.65 11.08
CA GLY A 124 -4.75 -6.54 11.69
C GLY A 124 -6.21 -6.89 11.97
N SER A 125 -6.92 -7.50 11.01
CA SER A 125 -8.32 -7.90 11.20
C SER A 125 -8.52 -8.97 12.28
N ILE A 126 -7.55 -9.86 12.47
CA ILE A 126 -7.61 -10.90 13.52
C ILE A 126 -7.50 -10.26 14.92
N TYR A 127 -6.68 -9.20 15.07
CA TYR A 127 -6.51 -8.49 16.35
C TYR A 127 -7.55 -7.38 16.60
N VAL A 128 -8.55 -7.22 15.72
CA VAL A 128 -9.73 -6.34 15.95
C VAL A 128 -10.95 -7.17 16.41
N ALA A 129 -10.99 -8.47 16.08
CA ALA A 129 -12.11 -9.38 16.35
C ALA A 129 -12.19 -9.86 17.80
#